data_AF-A0A959FNI9-F1
#
_entry.id   AF-A0A959FNI9-F1
#
_cell.length_a   1.000
_cell.length_b   1.000
_cell.length_c   1.000
_cell.angle_alpha   90.00
_cell.angle_beta   90.00
_cell.angle_gamma   90.00
#
_symmetry.space_group_name_H-M   'P 1'
#
loop_
_entity.id
_entity.type
_entity.pdbx_description
1 polymer ?
#
loop_
_entity_poly.entity_id
_entity_poly.type
_entity_poly.pdbx_seq_one_letter_code
_entity_poly.pdbx_strand_id
1 'polypeptide(L)'
;MTRVKTSIGRRSFLKSSALAGGGMLLGFSWLASCESTPEEVLSMPDEWFEINGFLKIGENGRVTIMSPNPEIGQNVKTSMPMIVADELDVDWKYVLVEQAPLNLDVFTRQLAGGSDSIRASWPGLRMAGATARQMLRQAAAQAWDVPVEEVTTQAGVLHHEASGRSAGYGEMASAAAGLPVPEEVDLKEVKDFTIIGTSRRNVDGLKIVTGQPLFGLDLQREGMLIAMVVHAPAFGMKLKSVDEAAARTMPGIKDVFTFTSYREEDQRQWSDVAAHTEFVAIVGNTTWEVMNARKALQVVWEPGTTALENTSGHMARMAELAEAPARELRRDGDPEAAFRDAAQVVEKTYSAPFLAHNCLEPMNFFAHVTDDKAELVGPIQSPEYMERSIASRLGMELEQVDVQMTRMGGGFGRRLYGHFMVEAAVISQRMKAPIKLVYSREDDMTFGNYRPAYRMTYRAALDAENNLIAFHVKGGGIPDSAVYPHRFPAGAVDNYLAEEWNLASNISTSAFRAPDSNFAAAAEQSFLDEVAEAAGKDPIEFRLEL
;
A
#
# COMPACT_ATOMS: atom_id res chain seq x y z
N MET A 1 -7.39 -30.14 10.67
CA MET A 1 -6.36 -29.20 11.10
C MET A 1 -5.08 -29.58 10.40
N THR A 2 -4.31 -28.58 9.96
CA THR A 2 -3.02 -28.81 9.32
C THR A 2 -1.93 -28.35 10.27
N ARG A 3 -1.04 -29.27 10.68
CA ARG A 3 0.11 -28.97 11.56
C ARG A 3 1.21 -28.27 10.79
N VAL A 4 1.68 -27.14 11.29
CA VAL A 4 2.72 -26.33 10.64
C VAL A 4 3.79 -25.94 11.66
N LYS A 5 5.05 -25.91 11.23
CA LYS A 5 6.19 -25.43 12.04
C LYS A 5 6.16 -23.91 12.15
N THR A 6 6.39 -23.38 13.34
CA THR A 6 6.61 -21.95 13.55
C THR A 6 8.03 -21.59 13.06
N SER A 7 8.15 -20.54 12.25
CA SER A 7 9.47 -20.03 11.81
C SER A 7 9.80 -18.76 12.58
N ILE A 8 10.90 -18.77 13.33
CA ILE A 8 11.36 -17.62 14.12
C ILE A 8 12.64 -17.04 13.51
N GLY A 9 12.67 -15.72 13.33
CA GLY A 9 13.88 -14.95 13.05
C GLY A 9 14.81 -14.88 14.27
N ARG A 10 16.13 -14.82 14.03
CA ARG A 10 17.22 -15.00 15.02
C ARG A 10 17.17 -14.17 16.32
N ARG A 11 16.29 -13.16 16.48
CA ARG A 11 16.25 -12.25 17.64
C ARG A 11 15.39 -12.70 18.83
N SER A 12 14.45 -13.65 18.70
CA SER A 12 13.66 -14.12 19.86
C SER A 12 14.51 -14.85 20.91
N PHE A 13 15.65 -15.42 20.51
CA PHE A 13 16.57 -16.10 21.42
C PHE A 13 17.15 -15.18 22.51
N LEU A 14 17.28 -13.87 22.23
CA LEU A 14 17.87 -12.90 23.16
C LEU A 14 16.85 -12.38 24.20
N LYS A 15 15.54 -12.38 23.91
CA LYS A 15 14.51 -12.01 24.89
C LYS A 15 14.31 -13.09 25.96
N SER A 16 14.46 -14.37 25.60
CA SER A 16 14.31 -15.49 26.56
C SER A 16 15.36 -15.49 27.68
N SER A 17 16.52 -14.85 27.48
CA SER A 17 17.60 -14.83 28.49
C SER A 17 17.33 -13.89 29.66
N ALA A 18 16.44 -12.89 29.51
CA ALA A 18 16.16 -11.89 30.55
C ALA A 18 15.12 -12.35 31.59
N LEU A 19 14.30 -13.35 31.26
CA LEU A 19 13.24 -13.88 32.15
C LEU A 19 13.75 -14.90 33.19
N ALA A 20 15.01 -15.35 33.10
CA ALA A 20 15.56 -16.37 34.00
C ALA A 20 15.95 -15.86 35.41
N GLY A 21 15.77 -14.56 35.72
CA GLY A 21 16.35 -13.93 36.92
C GLY A 21 15.38 -13.34 37.96
N GLY A 22 14.07 -13.26 37.70
CA GLY A 22 13.13 -12.58 38.61
C GLY A 22 11.89 -13.43 38.89
N GLY A 23 11.68 -13.80 40.16
CA GLY A 23 10.49 -14.55 40.57
C GLY A 23 9.20 -13.79 40.25
N MET A 24 8.39 -14.36 39.36
CA MET A 24 7.05 -13.87 39.04
C MET A 24 6.09 -14.32 40.14
N LEU A 25 5.55 -13.37 40.91
CA LEU A 25 4.41 -13.60 41.79
C LEU A 25 3.16 -13.74 40.92
N LEU A 26 2.78 -14.98 40.60
CA LEU A 26 1.48 -15.30 40.01
C LEU A 26 0.39 -15.01 41.03
N GLY A 27 -0.27 -13.87 40.89
CA GLY A 27 -1.47 -13.53 41.65
C GLY A 27 -2.66 -14.35 41.17
N PHE A 28 -2.82 -15.58 41.67
CA PHE A 28 -4.09 -16.29 41.56
C PHE A 28 -5.12 -15.60 42.47
N SER A 29 -5.93 -14.72 41.90
CA SER A 29 -7.17 -14.30 42.54
C SER A 29 -8.15 -15.47 42.48
N TRP A 30 -8.25 -16.24 43.57
CA TRP A 30 -9.25 -17.30 43.72
C TRP A 30 -10.70 -16.76 43.70
N LEU A 31 -10.88 -15.43 43.72
CA LEU A 31 -12.17 -14.74 43.66
C LEU A 31 -12.55 -14.24 42.25
N ALA A 32 -11.72 -14.48 41.23
CA ALA A 32 -12.02 -14.13 39.83
C ALA A 32 -12.78 -15.24 39.06
N SER A 33 -13.39 -16.22 39.75
CA SER A 33 -14.13 -17.32 39.11
C SER A 33 -15.52 -16.93 38.57
N CYS A 34 -15.75 -15.64 38.27
CA CYS A 34 -16.95 -15.19 37.60
C CYS A 34 -16.61 -15.01 36.12
N GLU A 35 -17.29 -15.76 35.25
CA GLU A 35 -17.24 -15.53 33.80
C GLU A 35 -17.43 -14.04 33.54
N SER A 36 -16.44 -13.39 32.91
CA SER A 36 -16.59 -11.99 32.52
C SER A 36 -17.84 -11.85 31.66
N THR A 37 -18.75 -10.99 32.09
CA THR A 37 -19.96 -10.71 31.33
C THR A 37 -19.58 -10.08 29.98
N PRO A 38 -20.39 -10.25 28.92
CA PRO A 38 -20.13 -9.60 27.63
C PRO A 38 -19.93 -8.08 27.73
N GLU A 39 -20.53 -7.42 28.73
CA GLU A 39 -20.37 -5.98 28.98
C GLU A 39 -18.98 -5.64 29.56
N GLU A 40 -18.44 -6.48 30.44
CA GLU A 40 -17.10 -6.31 31.02
C GLU A 40 -16.00 -6.49 29.97
N VAL A 41 -16.13 -7.45 29.04
CA VAL A 41 -15.19 -7.65 27.92
C VAL A 41 -15.21 -6.45 26.95
N LEU A 42 -16.38 -5.80 26.80
CA LEU A 42 -16.55 -4.62 25.95
C LEU A 42 -16.03 -3.32 26.58
N SER A 43 -15.65 -3.33 27.86
CA SER A 43 -14.92 -2.21 28.48
C SER A 43 -13.46 -2.15 28.00
N MET A 44 -12.79 -1.02 28.20
CA MET A 44 -11.35 -0.92 27.90
C MET A 44 -10.59 -1.53 29.08
N PRO A 45 -9.73 -2.54 28.88
CA PRO A 45 -8.95 -3.13 29.95
C PRO A 45 -7.86 -2.17 30.45
N ASP A 46 -7.53 -2.27 31.74
CA ASP A 46 -6.46 -1.48 32.36
C ASP A 46 -5.08 -2.08 32.02
N GLU A 47 -4.99 -3.41 31.95
CA GLU A 47 -3.76 -4.13 31.59
C GLU A 47 -3.90 -4.91 30.27
N TRP A 48 -2.82 -4.92 29.48
CA TRP A 48 -2.70 -5.65 28.22
C TRP A 48 -1.49 -6.58 28.22
N PHE A 49 -1.67 -7.80 27.74
CA PHE A 49 -0.62 -8.80 27.60
C PHE A 49 -0.28 -9.02 26.13
N GLU A 50 0.95 -8.72 25.73
CA GLU A 50 1.46 -8.99 24.39
C GLU A 50 1.66 -10.51 24.20
N ILE A 51 0.85 -11.13 23.35
CA ILE A 51 0.95 -12.57 23.08
C ILE A 51 1.96 -12.82 21.96
N ASN A 52 1.86 -12.03 20.89
CA ASN A 52 2.83 -11.97 19.81
C ASN A 52 2.74 -10.62 19.09
N GLY A 53 3.60 -10.36 18.11
CA GLY A 53 3.62 -9.06 17.43
C GLY A 53 2.37 -8.69 16.62
N PHE A 54 1.41 -9.61 16.44
CA PHE A 54 0.14 -9.33 15.76
C PHE A 54 -1.01 -9.04 16.73
N LEU A 55 -0.94 -9.49 17.98
CA LEU A 55 -2.06 -9.35 18.92
C LEU A 55 -1.66 -9.28 20.38
N LYS A 56 -2.46 -8.51 21.13
CA LYS A 56 -2.44 -8.42 22.59
C LYS A 56 -3.83 -8.68 23.15
N ILE A 57 -3.90 -9.24 24.35
CA ILE A 57 -5.14 -9.59 25.03
C ILE A 57 -5.20 -8.83 26.35
N GLY A 58 -6.30 -8.13 26.60
CA GLY A 58 -6.55 -7.45 27.86
C GLY A 58 -6.91 -8.43 28.96
N GLU A 59 -6.72 -8.03 30.21
CA GLU A 59 -7.13 -8.84 31.38
C GLU A 59 -8.63 -9.22 31.37
N ASN A 60 -9.47 -8.45 30.68
CA ASN A 60 -10.90 -8.72 30.51
C ASN A 60 -11.24 -9.58 29.28
N GLY A 61 -10.25 -10.10 28.55
CA GLY A 61 -10.43 -10.94 27.36
C GLY A 61 -10.65 -10.18 26.05
N ARG A 62 -10.61 -8.84 26.05
CA ARG A 62 -10.65 -8.05 24.81
C ARG A 62 -9.35 -8.26 24.03
N VAL A 63 -9.43 -8.31 22.70
CA VAL A 63 -8.26 -8.59 21.85
C VAL A 63 -7.99 -7.43 20.92
N THR A 64 -6.79 -6.84 20.97
CA THR A 64 -6.33 -5.95 19.91
C THR A 64 -5.55 -6.75 18.90
N ILE A 65 -5.91 -6.61 17.62
CA ILE A 65 -5.21 -7.24 16.50
C ILE A 65 -4.68 -6.14 15.56
N MET A 66 -3.41 -6.24 15.23
CA MET A 66 -2.72 -5.35 14.31
C MET A 66 -3.07 -5.68 12.86
N SER A 67 -3.36 -4.66 12.06
CA SER A 67 -3.42 -4.75 10.60
C SER A 67 -2.09 -4.28 10.01
N PRO A 68 -1.25 -5.18 9.46
CA PRO A 68 0.12 -4.82 9.07
C PRO A 68 0.20 -3.92 7.84
N ASN A 69 -0.63 -4.20 6.82
CA ASN A 69 -0.50 -3.55 5.52
C ASN A 69 -1.21 -2.20 5.47
N PRO A 70 -0.75 -1.27 4.61
CA PRO A 70 -1.39 0.03 4.45
C PRO A 70 -2.86 -0.05 4.00
N GLU A 71 -3.73 0.78 4.59
CA GLU A 71 -5.16 0.84 4.28
C GLU A 71 -5.51 1.99 3.34
N ILE A 72 -5.80 1.63 2.08
CA ILE A 72 -6.09 2.58 0.99
C ILE A 72 -7.55 2.60 0.51
N GLY A 73 -8.46 2.00 1.28
CA GLY A 73 -9.87 1.82 0.90
C GLY A 73 -10.22 0.40 0.44
N GLN A 74 -9.32 -0.55 0.66
CA GLN A 74 -9.46 -1.96 0.29
C GLN A 74 -9.92 -2.85 1.45
N ASN A 75 -10.07 -2.27 2.65
CA ASN A 75 -10.63 -2.90 3.84
C ASN A 75 -9.73 -3.99 4.46
N VAL A 76 -8.41 -3.89 4.29
CA VAL A 76 -7.39 -4.76 4.91
C VAL A 76 -7.33 -4.58 6.43
N LYS A 77 -7.69 -3.40 6.95
CA LYS A 77 -7.90 -3.22 8.40
C LYS A 77 -9.03 -4.09 8.95
N THR A 78 -9.98 -4.51 8.13
CA THR A 78 -11.02 -5.45 8.59
C THR A 78 -10.63 -6.89 8.26
N SER A 79 -10.25 -7.16 7.01
CA SER A 79 -10.06 -8.54 6.54
C SER A 79 -8.81 -9.22 7.07
N MET A 80 -7.72 -8.51 7.36
CA MET A 80 -6.52 -9.14 7.95
C MET A 80 -6.76 -9.58 9.41
N PRO A 81 -7.30 -8.72 10.30
CA PRO A 81 -7.63 -9.14 11.65
C PRO A 81 -8.70 -10.23 11.73
N MET A 82 -9.62 -10.30 10.76
CA MET A 82 -10.58 -11.41 10.69
C MET A 82 -9.89 -12.77 10.57
N ILE A 83 -8.76 -12.86 9.84
CA ILE A 83 -8.00 -14.10 9.68
C ILE A 83 -7.38 -14.51 11.02
N VAL A 84 -6.76 -13.56 11.72
CA VAL A 84 -6.15 -13.80 13.04
C VAL A 84 -7.22 -14.18 14.05
N ALA A 85 -8.36 -13.47 14.09
CA ALA A 85 -9.45 -13.71 15.02
C ALA A 85 -10.09 -15.09 14.83
N ASP A 86 -10.25 -15.55 13.58
CA ASP A 86 -10.85 -16.85 13.29
C ASP A 86 -9.94 -18.01 13.74
N GLU A 87 -8.63 -17.86 13.56
CA GLU A 87 -7.65 -18.83 14.08
C GLU A 87 -7.50 -18.75 15.60
N LEU A 88 -7.68 -17.57 16.19
CA LEU A 88 -7.66 -17.37 17.63
C LEU A 88 -8.92 -17.92 18.32
N ASP A 89 -9.99 -18.22 17.58
CA ASP A 89 -11.32 -18.59 18.10
C ASP A 89 -11.92 -17.53 19.04
N VAL A 90 -11.69 -16.25 18.77
CA VAL A 90 -12.30 -15.14 19.51
C VAL A 90 -13.54 -14.60 18.78
N ASP A 91 -14.60 -14.24 19.50
CA ASP A 91 -15.73 -13.55 18.89
C ASP A 91 -15.30 -12.16 18.39
N TRP A 92 -15.63 -11.86 17.12
CA TRP A 92 -15.30 -10.60 16.46
C TRP A 92 -15.73 -9.36 17.25
N LYS A 93 -16.81 -9.43 18.04
CA LYS A 93 -17.29 -8.29 18.84
C LYS A 93 -16.30 -7.87 19.94
N TYR A 94 -15.39 -8.75 20.35
CA TYR A 94 -14.34 -8.48 21.34
C TYR A 94 -13.02 -8.02 20.70
N VAL A 95 -12.97 -7.90 19.36
CA VAL A 95 -11.77 -7.49 18.63
C VAL A 95 -11.73 -5.97 18.45
N LEU A 96 -10.61 -5.38 18.85
CA LEU A 96 -10.16 -4.05 18.44
C LEU A 96 -9.12 -4.18 17.34
N VAL A 97 -9.14 -3.26 16.37
CA VAL A 97 -8.15 -3.24 15.30
C VAL A 97 -7.33 -1.96 15.36
N GLU A 98 -6.02 -2.13 15.27
CA GLU A 98 -5.05 -1.04 15.15
C GLU A 98 -4.27 -1.17 13.82
N GLN A 99 -3.92 -0.05 13.20
CA GLN A 99 -2.99 -0.04 12.07
C GLN A 99 -1.58 -0.25 12.65
N ALA A 100 -0.85 -1.24 12.15
CA ALA A 100 0.52 -1.46 12.60
C ALA A 100 1.44 -0.35 12.07
N PRO A 101 2.47 0.08 12.83
CA PRO A 101 3.60 0.82 12.27
C PRO A 101 4.42 -0.07 11.33
N LEU A 102 5.35 0.52 10.58
CA LEU A 102 6.38 -0.27 9.88
C LEU A 102 7.23 -1.02 10.91
N ASN A 103 7.30 -2.34 10.79
CA ASN A 103 8.13 -3.20 11.63
C ASN A 103 8.44 -4.50 10.88
N LEU A 104 9.61 -4.54 10.23
CA LEU A 104 10.05 -5.68 9.42
C LEU A 104 10.53 -6.88 10.24
N ASP A 105 10.77 -6.68 11.55
CA ASP A 105 11.09 -7.78 12.48
C ASP A 105 9.84 -8.61 12.81
N VAL A 106 8.64 -8.01 12.70
CA VAL A 106 7.36 -8.64 13.03
C VAL A 106 6.54 -8.97 11.78
N PHE A 107 6.45 -8.04 10.84
CA PHE A 107 5.57 -8.13 9.68
C PHE A 107 6.39 -8.32 8.41
N THR A 108 5.98 -9.29 7.59
CA THR A 108 6.56 -9.46 6.26
C THR A 108 5.79 -8.60 5.26
N ARG A 109 6.52 -7.84 4.43
CA ARG A 109 5.99 -7.13 3.26
C ARG A 109 4.80 -6.20 3.58
N GLN A 110 5.06 -5.12 4.31
CA GLN A 110 4.07 -4.06 4.55
C GLN A 110 3.91 -3.15 3.31
N LEU A 111 3.25 -3.69 2.28
CA LEU A 111 3.01 -3.04 1.00
C LEU A 111 1.54 -3.18 0.58
N ALA A 112 0.96 -2.11 0.03
CA ALA A 112 -0.33 -2.13 -0.64
C ALA A 112 -0.14 -1.97 -2.15
N GLY A 113 -0.08 -3.07 -2.90
CA GLY A 113 0.17 -3.07 -4.35
C GLY A 113 0.00 -4.46 -4.96
N GLY A 114 -0.31 -4.53 -6.26
CA GLY A 114 -0.45 -5.79 -7.00
C GLY A 114 -1.61 -6.71 -6.56
N SER A 115 -2.56 -6.19 -5.79
CA SER A 115 -3.66 -6.97 -5.19
C SER A 115 -3.20 -8.17 -4.34
N ASP A 116 -2.04 -8.04 -3.71
CA ASP A 116 -1.32 -9.19 -3.12
C ASP A 116 -1.37 -9.24 -1.58
N SER A 117 -1.87 -8.19 -0.91
CA SER A 117 -1.76 -8.05 0.55
C SER A 117 -2.35 -9.21 1.34
N ILE A 118 -3.55 -9.71 0.99
CA ILE A 118 -4.11 -10.89 1.67
C ILE A 118 -3.38 -12.16 1.29
N ARG A 119 -3.09 -12.36 0.00
CA ARG A 119 -2.44 -13.59 -0.50
C ARG A 119 -1.06 -13.78 0.12
N ALA A 120 -0.26 -12.71 0.19
CA ALA A 120 1.08 -12.74 0.78
C ALA A 120 1.04 -12.91 2.31
N SER A 121 0.12 -12.24 3.00
CA SER A 121 0.05 -12.26 4.47
C SER A 121 -0.73 -13.44 5.04
N TRP A 122 -1.43 -14.23 4.21
CA TRP A 122 -2.30 -15.33 4.63
C TRP A 122 -1.61 -16.32 5.60
N PRO A 123 -0.41 -16.86 5.30
CA PRO A 123 0.23 -17.81 6.21
C PRO A 123 0.58 -17.18 7.57
N GLY A 124 1.15 -15.97 7.57
CA GLY A 124 1.57 -15.28 8.78
C GLY A 124 0.41 -14.88 9.69
N LEU A 125 -0.68 -14.37 9.11
CA LEU A 125 -1.89 -14.00 9.87
C LEU A 125 -2.54 -15.22 10.52
N ARG A 126 -2.62 -16.35 9.78
CA ARG A 126 -3.18 -17.58 10.35
C ARG A 126 -2.31 -18.14 11.47
N MET A 127 -1.00 -18.15 11.25
CA MET A 127 -0.03 -18.58 12.24
C MET A 127 -0.13 -17.76 13.53
N ALA A 128 -0.29 -16.44 13.42
CA ALA A 128 -0.41 -15.55 14.57
C ALA A 128 -1.60 -15.89 15.48
N GLY A 129 -2.78 -16.12 14.89
CA GLY A 129 -3.98 -16.48 15.65
C GLY A 129 -3.89 -17.89 16.28
N ALA A 130 -3.43 -18.88 15.49
CA ALA A 130 -3.31 -20.25 15.95
C ALA A 130 -2.26 -20.43 17.05
N THR A 131 -1.15 -19.69 16.96
CA THR A 131 -0.09 -19.67 17.99
C THR A 131 -0.61 -19.09 19.29
N ALA A 132 -1.33 -17.96 19.23
CA ALA A 132 -1.92 -17.36 20.41
C ALA A 132 -2.96 -18.29 21.07
N ARG A 133 -3.83 -18.93 20.27
CA ARG A 133 -4.77 -19.95 20.78
C ARG A 133 -4.03 -21.09 21.48
N GLN A 134 -2.95 -21.59 20.90
CA GLN A 134 -2.19 -22.69 21.50
C GLN A 134 -1.52 -22.28 22.82
N MET A 135 -0.97 -21.07 22.91
CA MET A 135 -0.38 -20.56 24.15
C MET A 135 -1.44 -20.40 25.25
N LEU A 136 -2.63 -19.93 24.91
CA LEU A 136 -3.76 -19.84 25.84
C LEU A 136 -4.21 -21.22 26.33
N ARG A 137 -4.31 -22.21 25.42
CA ARG A 137 -4.61 -23.61 25.79
C ARG A 137 -3.56 -24.18 26.73
N GLN A 138 -2.27 -23.93 26.48
CA GLN A 138 -1.18 -24.37 27.35
C GLN A 138 -1.24 -23.72 28.73
N ALA A 139 -1.52 -22.42 28.81
CA ALA A 139 -1.69 -21.71 30.07
C ALA A 139 -2.85 -22.29 30.90
N ALA A 140 -4.02 -22.53 30.27
CA ALA A 140 -5.15 -23.16 30.93
C ALA A 140 -4.85 -24.61 31.34
N ALA A 141 -4.21 -25.40 30.48
CA ALA A 141 -3.82 -26.76 30.78
C ALA A 141 -2.90 -26.84 32.01
N GLN A 142 -1.90 -25.95 32.11
CA GLN A 142 -1.02 -25.83 33.27
C GLN A 142 -1.78 -25.37 34.53
N ALA A 143 -2.66 -24.39 34.40
CA ALA A 143 -3.47 -23.88 35.52
C ALA A 143 -4.45 -24.94 36.06
N TRP A 144 -4.94 -25.82 35.17
CA TRP A 144 -5.92 -26.84 35.51
C TRP A 144 -5.30 -28.20 35.83
N ASP A 145 -4.00 -28.39 35.58
CA ASP A 145 -3.29 -29.66 35.70
C ASP A 145 -3.92 -30.77 34.83
N VAL A 146 -4.13 -30.46 33.54
CA VAL A 146 -4.76 -31.37 32.55
C VAL A 146 -3.98 -31.39 31.23
N PRO A 147 -4.12 -32.43 30.39
CA PRO A 147 -3.52 -32.44 29.06
C PRO A 147 -4.04 -31.28 28.18
N VAL A 148 -3.14 -30.65 27.40
CA VAL A 148 -3.51 -29.49 26.55
C VAL A 148 -4.48 -29.89 25.43
N GLU A 149 -4.43 -31.14 25.00
CA GLU A 149 -5.29 -31.74 24.00
C GLU A 149 -6.75 -31.81 24.45
N GLU A 150 -6.99 -31.84 25.76
CA GLU A 150 -8.33 -31.85 26.36
C GLU A 150 -8.90 -30.43 26.54
N VAL A 151 -8.08 -29.39 26.39
CA VAL A 151 -8.52 -27.99 26.43
C VAL A 151 -9.01 -27.57 25.04
N THR A 152 -10.28 -27.18 24.93
CA THR A 152 -10.89 -26.65 23.71
C THR A 152 -11.13 -25.15 23.83
N THR A 153 -11.38 -24.49 22.71
CA THR A 153 -11.64 -23.04 22.66
C THR A 153 -12.87 -22.73 21.82
N GLN A 154 -13.66 -21.77 22.29
CA GLN A 154 -14.78 -21.23 21.53
C GLN A 154 -15.07 -19.79 21.97
N ALA A 155 -15.20 -18.88 21.00
CA ALA A 155 -15.63 -17.49 21.22
C ALA A 155 -14.85 -16.72 22.31
N GLY A 156 -13.55 -16.99 22.46
CA GLY A 156 -12.68 -16.35 23.46
C GLY A 156 -12.70 -17.01 24.84
N VAL A 157 -13.22 -18.23 24.94
CA VAL A 157 -13.31 -19.00 26.18
C VAL A 157 -12.60 -20.35 26.00
N LEU A 158 -11.83 -20.73 27.02
CA LEU A 158 -11.17 -22.03 27.16
C LEU A 158 -12.08 -22.95 27.96
N HIS A 159 -12.17 -24.22 27.55
CA HIS A 159 -13.01 -25.22 28.21
C HIS A 159 -12.24 -26.52 28.42
N HIS A 160 -12.49 -27.18 29.55
CA HIS A 160 -12.06 -28.55 29.81
C HIS A 160 -13.24 -29.40 30.25
N GLU A 161 -13.84 -30.11 29.29
CA GLU A 161 -15.11 -30.86 29.45
C GLU A 161 -15.09 -31.85 30.61
N ALA A 162 -14.03 -32.64 30.77
CA ALA A 162 -13.97 -33.70 31.78
C ALA A 162 -14.04 -33.15 33.22
N SER A 163 -13.55 -31.92 33.44
CA SER A 163 -13.61 -31.25 34.75
C SER A 163 -14.73 -30.23 34.89
N GLY A 164 -15.36 -29.82 33.79
CA GLY A 164 -16.30 -28.70 33.74
C GLY A 164 -15.67 -27.31 33.96
N ARG A 165 -14.33 -27.18 33.95
CA ARG A 165 -13.65 -25.89 34.09
C ARG A 165 -13.73 -25.07 32.81
N SER A 166 -13.89 -23.76 32.98
CA SER A 166 -13.79 -22.76 31.92
C SER A 166 -13.00 -21.55 32.40
N ALA A 167 -12.41 -20.81 31.45
CA ALA A 167 -11.80 -19.51 31.71
C ALA A 167 -11.86 -18.64 30.44
N GLY A 168 -12.10 -17.35 30.58
CA GLY A 168 -11.95 -16.40 29.50
C GLY A 168 -10.49 -16.22 29.10
N TYR A 169 -10.23 -15.77 27.87
CA TYR A 169 -8.85 -15.53 27.42
C TYR A 169 -8.10 -14.52 28.29
N GLY A 170 -8.79 -13.54 28.88
CA GLY A 170 -8.18 -12.53 29.75
C GLY A 170 -7.54 -13.13 31.01
N GLU A 171 -8.20 -14.12 31.62
CA GLU A 171 -7.71 -14.81 32.82
C GLU A 171 -6.39 -15.58 32.56
N MET A 172 -6.19 -16.03 31.32
CA MET A 172 -5.03 -16.82 30.92
C MET A 172 -3.98 -16.01 30.15
N ALA A 173 -4.27 -14.76 29.80
CA ALA A 173 -3.44 -13.95 28.90
C ALA A 173 -2.05 -13.66 29.47
N SER A 174 -1.96 -13.28 30.75
CA SER A 174 -0.68 -13.02 31.43
C SER A 174 0.21 -14.27 31.46
N ALA A 175 -0.37 -15.41 31.86
CA ALA A 175 0.34 -16.68 31.88
C ALA A 175 0.78 -17.11 30.48
N ALA A 176 -0.12 -16.99 29.49
CA ALA A 176 0.18 -17.33 28.10
C ALA A 176 1.32 -16.49 27.53
N ALA A 177 1.37 -15.18 27.80
CA ALA A 177 2.43 -14.29 27.35
C ALA A 177 3.82 -14.69 27.89
N GLY A 178 3.89 -15.35 29.05
CA GLY A 178 5.12 -15.85 29.65
C GLY A 178 5.61 -17.19 29.10
N LEU A 179 4.80 -17.88 28.29
CA LEU A 179 5.16 -19.20 27.75
C LEU A 179 6.10 -19.09 26.54
N PRO A 180 6.98 -20.09 26.33
CA PRO A 180 7.72 -20.19 25.08
C PRO A 180 6.74 -20.36 23.91
N VAL A 181 7.03 -19.70 22.78
CA VAL A 181 6.26 -19.85 21.55
C VAL A 181 6.34 -21.33 21.09
N PRO A 182 5.20 -22.01 20.86
CA PRO A 182 5.20 -23.39 20.39
C PRO A 182 5.98 -23.57 19.09
N GLU A 183 6.74 -24.68 18.96
CA GLU A 183 7.46 -25.01 17.72
C GLU A 183 6.52 -25.44 16.58
N GLU A 184 5.35 -25.97 16.94
CA GLU A 184 4.35 -26.47 15.99
C GLU A 184 2.95 -26.10 16.48
N VAL A 185 2.11 -25.68 15.54
CA VAL A 185 0.70 -25.33 15.81
C VAL A 185 -0.21 -25.88 14.72
N ASP A 186 -1.44 -26.17 15.12
CA ASP A 186 -2.48 -26.66 14.23
C ASP A 186 -3.33 -25.49 13.71
N LEU A 187 -3.38 -25.36 12.38
CA LEU A 187 -4.25 -24.41 11.70
C LEU A 187 -5.64 -25.03 11.48
N LYS A 188 -6.71 -24.21 11.59
CA LYS A 188 -8.09 -24.66 11.31
C LYS A 188 -8.25 -25.17 9.87
N GLU A 189 -9.24 -26.00 9.58
CA GLU A 189 -9.62 -26.24 8.19
C GLU A 189 -10.58 -25.16 7.70
N VAL A 190 -10.71 -24.99 6.38
CA VAL A 190 -11.64 -24.00 5.79
C VAL A 190 -13.07 -24.20 6.27
N LYS A 191 -13.49 -25.46 6.48
CA LYS A 191 -14.83 -25.81 7.01
C LYS A 191 -15.05 -25.41 8.48
N ASP A 192 -13.98 -25.15 9.23
CA ASP A 192 -14.02 -24.82 10.65
C ASP A 192 -13.98 -23.29 10.87
N PHE A 193 -13.81 -22.51 9.80
CA PHE A 193 -13.86 -21.05 9.86
C PHE A 193 -15.25 -20.54 10.26
N THR A 194 -15.27 -19.57 11.16
CA THR A 194 -16.48 -18.96 11.73
C THR A 194 -16.58 -17.47 11.42
N ILE A 195 -15.46 -16.84 11.05
CA ILE A 195 -15.37 -15.41 10.72
C ILE A 195 -15.02 -15.24 9.24
N ILE A 196 -14.02 -15.96 8.74
CA ILE A 196 -13.64 -15.95 7.33
C ILE A 196 -14.81 -16.47 6.48
N GLY A 197 -15.13 -15.77 5.39
CA GLY A 197 -16.29 -16.07 4.55
C GLY A 197 -17.60 -15.43 5.03
N THR A 198 -17.60 -14.73 6.17
CA THR A 198 -18.75 -13.96 6.67
C THR A 198 -18.60 -12.46 6.40
N SER A 199 -19.72 -11.74 6.32
CA SER A 199 -19.71 -10.28 6.19
C SER A 199 -19.47 -9.61 7.54
N ARG A 200 -18.49 -8.70 7.61
CA ARG A 200 -18.21 -7.86 8.79
C ARG A 200 -18.18 -6.40 8.37
N ARG A 201 -18.69 -5.53 9.25
CA ARG A 201 -18.65 -4.08 9.02
C ARG A 201 -17.20 -3.60 9.08
N ASN A 202 -16.90 -2.58 8.29
CA ASN A 202 -15.59 -1.93 8.32
C ASN A 202 -15.30 -1.39 9.72
N VAL A 203 -14.15 -1.75 10.29
CA VAL A 203 -13.74 -1.37 11.65
C VAL A 203 -13.58 0.15 11.83
N ASP A 204 -13.25 0.87 10.75
CA ASP A 204 -13.20 2.33 10.72
C ASP A 204 -14.55 2.95 10.29
N GLY A 205 -15.57 2.14 9.98
CA GLY A 205 -16.82 2.59 9.37
C GLY A 205 -17.53 3.70 10.16
N LEU A 206 -17.64 3.54 11.48
CA LEU A 206 -18.23 4.57 12.34
C LEU A 206 -17.40 5.86 12.33
N LYS A 207 -16.07 5.74 12.40
CA LYS A 207 -15.14 6.87 12.37
C LYS A 207 -15.29 7.65 11.05
N ILE A 208 -15.43 6.94 9.93
CA ILE A 208 -15.63 7.54 8.61
C ILE A 208 -16.95 8.34 8.56
N VAL A 209 -18.08 7.72 8.92
CA VAL A 209 -19.40 8.37 8.75
C VAL A 209 -19.67 9.48 9.78
N THR A 210 -18.89 9.53 10.87
CA THR A 210 -18.98 10.57 11.89
C THR A 210 -17.89 11.64 11.76
N GLY A 211 -16.96 11.51 10.80
CA GLY A 211 -15.88 12.46 10.58
C GLY A 211 -14.80 12.47 11.68
N GLN A 212 -14.56 11.33 12.32
CA GLN A 212 -13.45 11.21 13.27
C GLN A 212 -12.09 11.16 12.54
N PRO A 213 -11.01 11.68 13.16
CA PRO A 213 -9.66 11.68 12.62
C PRO A 213 -9.19 10.28 12.19
N LEU A 214 -8.77 10.15 10.93
CA LEU A 214 -8.27 8.90 10.34
C LEU A 214 -7.13 9.13 9.33
N PHE A 215 -7.11 10.29 8.69
CA PHE A 215 -6.26 10.62 7.55
C PHE A 215 -5.04 11.44 7.99
N GLY A 216 -4.01 11.51 7.15
CA GLY A 216 -2.78 12.23 7.49
C GLY A 216 -3.02 13.72 7.75
N LEU A 217 -3.98 14.30 7.03
CA LEU A 217 -4.39 15.70 7.24
C LEU A 217 -5.00 15.97 8.62
N ASP A 218 -5.60 14.96 9.25
CA ASP A 218 -6.22 15.09 10.57
C ASP A 218 -5.18 15.12 11.71
N LEU A 219 -3.93 14.71 11.42
CA LEU A 219 -2.88 14.63 12.42
C LEU A 219 -2.56 16.02 13.01
N GLN A 220 -2.46 16.08 14.33
CA GLN A 220 -2.01 17.25 15.08
C GLN A 220 -0.94 16.81 16.08
N ARG A 221 0.07 17.65 16.26
CA ARG A 221 1.12 17.52 17.27
C ARG A 221 1.41 18.88 17.89
N GLU A 222 1.81 18.87 19.14
CA GLU A 222 2.27 20.10 19.79
C GLU A 222 3.47 20.68 19.05
N GLY A 223 3.48 22.01 18.86
CA GLY A 223 4.56 22.70 18.13
C GLY A 223 4.60 22.46 16.61
N MET A 224 3.63 21.73 16.05
CA MET A 224 3.58 21.43 14.62
C MET A 224 3.35 22.67 13.76
N LEU A 225 4.14 22.80 12.71
CA LEU A 225 3.99 23.84 11.68
C LEU A 225 3.45 23.22 10.38
N ILE A 226 2.81 24.05 9.56
CA ILE A 226 2.37 23.69 8.21
C ILE A 226 3.46 24.07 7.21
N ALA A 227 3.76 23.16 6.29
CA ALA A 227 4.60 23.44 5.14
C ALA A 227 3.82 23.26 3.83
N MET A 228 4.08 24.14 2.87
CA MET A 228 3.72 23.97 1.47
C MET A 228 4.96 24.21 0.62
N VAL A 229 5.01 23.60 -0.56
CA VAL A 229 6.13 23.73 -1.50
C VAL A 229 5.67 24.39 -2.79
N VAL A 230 6.56 25.13 -3.43
CA VAL A 230 6.36 25.64 -4.79
C VAL A 230 7.16 24.78 -5.74
N HIS A 231 6.43 24.16 -6.66
CA HIS A 231 6.98 23.34 -7.72
C HIS A 231 7.28 24.13 -8.99
N ALA A 232 8.12 23.56 -9.84
CA ALA A 232 8.33 24.07 -11.18
C ALA A 232 7.01 24.05 -11.97
N PRO A 233 6.74 25.05 -12.82
CA PRO A 233 5.48 25.12 -13.57
C PRO A 233 5.42 24.13 -14.75
N ALA A 234 6.54 23.50 -15.11
CA ALA A 234 6.62 22.47 -16.13
C ALA A 234 7.80 21.51 -15.88
N PHE A 235 7.63 20.25 -16.30
CA PHE A 235 8.70 19.25 -16.35
C PHE A 235 9.86 19.73 -17.22
N GLY A 236 11.08 19.47 -16.75
CA GLY A 236 12.32 19.93 -17.41
C GLY A 236 12.74 21.36 -17.04
N MET A 237 12.00 22.08 -16.20
CA MET A 237 12.47 23.36 -15.63
C MET A 237 13.22 23.15 -14.31
N LYS A 238 14.16 24.07 -14.03
CA LYS A 238 14.94 24.14 -12.78
C LYS A 238 14.79 25.50 -12.10
N LEU A 239 14.99 25.53 -10.79
CA LEU A 239 14.89 26.76 -10.00
C LEU A 239 16.07 27.68 -10.34
N LYS A 240 15.78 28.94 -10.70
CA LYS A 240 16.81 29.95 -10.96
C LYS A 240 17.01 30.85 -9.75
N SER A 241 15.92 31.44 -9.26
CA SER A 241 15.94 32.33 -8.11
C SER A 241 14.54 32.49 -7.50
N VAL A 242 14.48 32.94 -6.25
CA VAL A 242 13.24 33.29 -5.57
C VAL A 242 13.40 34.64 -4.87
N ASP A 243 12.41 35.52 -5.00
CA ASP A 243 12.20 36.64 -4.10
C ASP A 243 11.16 36.24 -3.04
N GLU A 244 11.67 36.06 -1.82
CA GLU A 244 10.91 35.63 -0.65
C GLU A 244 10.67 36.76 0.37
N ALA A 245 11.17 37.97 0.10
CA ALA A 245 11.19 39.06 1.09
C ALA A 245 9.77 39.44 1.56
N ALA A 246 8.81 39.54 0.63
CA ALA A 246 7.43 39.84 0.97
C ALA A 246 6.79 38.72 1.80
N ALA A 247 6.92 37.47 1.35
CA ALA A 247 6.32 36.30 2.01
C ALA A 247 6.83 36.10 3.45
N ARG A 248 8.13 36.33 3.69
CA ARG A 248 8.75 36.22 5.03
C ARG A 248 8.15 37.18 6.06
N THR A 249 7.63 38.33 5.62
CA THR A 249 7.05 39.34 6.52
C THR A 249 5.57 39.10 6.80
N MET A 250 4.94 38.12 6.14
CA MET A 250 3.52 37.85 6.30
C MET A 250 3.21 37.19 7.65
N PRO A 251 2.03 37.47 8.25
CA PRO A 251 1.65 36.90 9.54
C PRO A 251 1.75 35.38 9.57
N GLY A 252 2.32 34.85 10.66
CA GLY A 252 2.41 33.43 10.94
C GLY A 252 3.48 32.66 10.16
N ILE A 253 4.17 33.28 9.20
CA ILE A 253 5.28 32.67 8.47
C ILE A 253 6.52 32.60 9.37
N LYS A 254 7.15 31.42 9.39
CA LYS A 254 8.35 31.12 10.16
C LYS A 254 9.59 31.15 9.31
N ASP A 255 9.52 30.55 8.13
CA ASP A 255 10.63 30.56 7.17
C ASP A 255 10.11 30.34 5.75
N VAL A 256 10.88 30.81 4.78
CA VAL A 256 10.75 30.50 3.36
C VAL A 256 12.14 30.12 2.89
N PHE A 257 12.33 29.00 2.20
CA PHE A 257 13.69 28.63 1.78
C PHE A 257 13.69 27.66 0.62
N THR A 258 14.78 27.66 -0.13
CA THR A 258 15.06 26.65 -1.15
C THR A 258 15.61 25.38 -0.52
N PHE A 259 15.22 24.20 -1.01
CA PHE A 259 15.81 22.93 -0.60
C PHE A 259 15.78 21.91 -1.74
N THR A 260 16.59 20.85 -1.58
CA THR A 260 16.64 19.71 -2.48
C THR A 260 16.09 18.46 -1.79
N SER A 261 15.06 17.81 -2.34
CA SER A 261 14.47 16.60 -1.76
C SER A 261 15.37 15.38 -1.90
N TYR A 262 15.94 15.15 -3.08
CA TYR A 262 16.89 14.07 -3.35
C TYR A 262 18.18 14.63 -3.97
N ARG A 263 19.31 14.28 -3.40
CA ARG A 263 20.66 14.57 -3.88
C ARG A 263 21.15 13.46 -4.80
N GLU A 264 22.28 13.67 -5.47
CA GLU A 264 22.85 12.68 -6.40
C GLU A 264 23.39 11.44 -5.66
N GLU A 265 23.91 11.64 -4.45
CA GLU A 265 24.46 10.57 -3.61
C GLU A 265 23.42 9.74 -2.85
N ASP A 266 22.15 10.19 -2.83
CA ASP A 266 21.09 9.52 -2.08
C ASP A 266 20.70 8.19 -2.76
N GLN A 267 20.57 7.13 -1.95
CA GLN A 267 20.16 5.81 -2.41
C GLN A 267 18.65 5.76 -2.67
N ARG A 268 18.28 6.09 -3.91
CA ARG A 268 16.89 6.01 -4.38
C ARG A 268 16.41 4.57 -4.49
N GLN A 269 15.19 4.33 -4.05
CA GLN A 269 14.42 3.11 -4.24
C GLN A 269 13.59 3.17 -5.52
N TRP A 270 13.03 2.04 -5.93
CA TRP A 270 12.18 1.95 -7.14
C TRP A 270 10.95 2.87 -7.10
N SER A 271 10.49 3.25 -5.90
CA SER A 271 9.36 4.15 -5.66
C SER A 271 9.73 5.64 -5.59
N ASP A 272 11.01 5.99 -5.70
CA ASP A 272 11.49 7.38 -5.66
C ASP A 272 11.43 8.02 -7.06
N VAL A 273 10.21 8.18 -7.56
CA VAL A 273 9.95 8.92 -8.80
C VAL A 273 9.71 10.39 -8.47
N ALA A 274 10.65 11.23 -8.87
CA ALA A 274 10.63 12.68 -8.75
C ALA A 274 11.45 13.32 -9.88
N ALA A 275 10.77 13.93 -10.86
CA ALA A 275 11.44 14.66 -11.95
C ALA A 275 12.04 15.99 -11.51
N HIS A 276 11.51 16.59 -10.44
CA HIS A 276 12.10 17.76 -9.82
C HIS A 276 12.50 17.43 -8.40
N THR A 277 13.64 17.96 -7.99
CA THR A 277 14.15 17.80 -6.62
C THR A 277 14.39 19.13 -5.94
N GLU A 278 14.43 20.25 -6.67
CA GLU A 278 14.64 21.58 -6.13
C GLU A 278 13.32 22.33 -5.97
N PHE A 279 13.06 22.83 -4.76
CA PHE A 279 11.79 23.44 -4.38
C PHE A 279 12.00 24.68 -3.51
N VAL A 280 10.94 25.50 -3.42
CA VAL A 280 10.82 26.55 -2.39
C VAL A 280 9.79 26.08 -1.35
N ALA A 281 10.21 25.90 -0.10
CA ALA A 281 9.31 25.64 1.03
C ALA A 281 8.84 26.94 1.66
N ILE A 282 7.58 26.96 2.11
CA ILE A 282 6.98 28.00 2.93
C ILE A 282 6.45 27.32 4.19
N VAL A 283 6.92 27.76 5.36
CA VAL A 283 6.57 27.16 6.65
C VAL A 283 5.92 28.20 7.56
N GLY A 284 4.79 27.86 8.16
CA GLY A 284 4.03 28.78 9.01
C GLY A 284 3.09 28.07 10.00
N ASN A 285 2.34 28.85 10.79
CA ASN A 285 1.48 28.29 11.84
C ASN A 285 0.24 27.60 11.28
N THR A 286 -0.38 28.17 10.24
CA THR A 286 -1.65 27.67 9.69
C THR A 286 -1.60 27.49 8.18
N THR A 287 -2.44 26.61 7.67
CA THR A 287 -2.58 26.37 6.22
C THR A 287 -2.98 27.65 5.48
N TRP A 288 -3.84 28.49 6.06
CA TRP A 288 -4.29 29.75 5.46
C TRP A 288 -3.15 30.76 5.32
N GLU A 289 -2.35 30.95 6.36
CA GLU A 289 -1.19 31.87 6.33
C GLU A 289 -0.18 31.41 5.28
N VAL A 290 0.18 30.13 5.29
CA VAL A 290 1.14 29.53 4.34
C VAL A 290 0.64 29.64 2.89
N MET A 291 -0.65 29.37 2.64
CA MET A 291 -1.25 29.54 1.31
C MET A 291 -1.18 30.97 0.81
N ASN A 292 -1.41 31.97 1.67
CA ASN A 292 -1.35 33.37 1.26
C ASN A 292 0.09 33.82 1.03
N ALA A 293 1.03 33.39 1.86
CA ALA A 293 2.45 33.68 1.66
C ALA A 293 2.99 33.06 0.36
N ARG A 294 2.56 31.84 0.03
CA ARG A 294 2.89 31.20 -1.24
C ARG A 294 2.48 32.03 -2.46
N LYS A 295 1.32 32.68 -2.42
CA LYS A 295 0.84 33.56 -3.52
C LYS A 295 1.66 34.83 -3.68
N ALA A 296 2.37 35.27 -2.64
CA ALA A 296 3.21 36.47 -2.67
C ALA A 296 4.62 36.20 -3.19
N LEU A 297 5.03 34.93 -3.36
CA LEU A 297 6.35 34.57 -3.85
C LEU A 297 6.51 34.86 -5.33
N GLN A 298 7.68 35.40 -5.69
CA GLN A 298 8.09 35.52 -7.07
C GLN A 298 9.24 34.53 -7.32
N VAL A 299 8.91 33.43 -8.00
CA VAL A 299 9.87 32.38 -8.31
C VAL A 299 10.20 32.43 -9.80
N VAL A 300 11.49 32.52 -10.10
CA VAL A 300 11.99 32.49 -11.46
C VAL A 300 12.51 31.08 -11.75
N TRP A 301 11.97 30.49 -12.81
CA TRP A 301 12.35 29.19 -13.33
C TRP A 301 13.05 29.36 -14.67
N GLU A 302 14.01 28.49 -14.97
CA GLU A 302 14.64 28.45 -16.29
C GLU A 302 14.65 27.02 -16.84
N PRO A 303 14.76 26.83 -18.16
CA PRO A 303 14.92 25.50 -18.73
C PRO A 303 16.13 24.78 -18.13
N GLY A 304 15.95 23.50 -17.82
CA GLY A 304 17.02 22.59 -17.43
C GLY A 304 17.85 22.15 -18.64
N THR A 305 18.51 21.00 -18.50
CA THR A 305 19.35 20.41 -19.56
C THR A 305 18.53 19.64 -20.61
N THR A 306 17.26 19.38 -20.33
CA THR A 306 16.36 18.65 -21.22
C THR A 306 15.35 19.60 -21.87
N ALA A 307 14.89 19.25 -23.07
CA ALA A 307 13.91 20.05 -23.79
C ALA A 307 12.55 20.02 -23.07
N LEU A 308 11.86 21.15 -23.06
CA LEU A 308 10.48 21.22 -22.58
C LEU A 308 9.55 20.43 -23.51
N GLU A 309 8.58 19.77 -22.90
CA GLU A 309 7.68 18.85 -23.58
C GLU A 309 6.26 19.43 -23.67
N ASN A 310 5.50 18.97 -24.67
CA ASN A 310 4.11 19.34 -24.84
C ASN A 310 3.34 18.23 -25.57
N THR A 311 2.01 18.26 -25.47
CA THR A 311 1.13 17.23 -26.00
C THR A 311 1.28 17.03 -27.50
N SER A 312 1.42 18.09 -28.30
CA SER A 312 1.56 17.96 -29.77
C SER A 312 2.88 17.29 -30.16
N GLY A 313 3.98 17.63 -29.48
CA GLY A 313 5.28 16.97 -29.66
C GLY A 313 5.25 15.49 -29.28
N HIS A 314 4.61 15.15 -28.15
CA HIS A 314 4.41 13.75 -27.74
C HIS A 314 3.61 12.95 -28.75
N MET A 315 2.47 13.47 -29.21
CA MET A 315 1.63 12.78 -30.18
C MET A 315 2.36 12.55 -31.51
N ALA A 316 3.11 13.55 -32.00
CA ALA A 316 3.89 13.42 -33.22
C ALA A 316 4.98 12.35 -33.08
N ARG A 317 5.72 12.35 -31.97
CA ARG A 317 6.80 11.38 -31.75
C ARG A 317 6.29 9.96 -31.52
N MET A 318 5.18 9.79 -30.81
CA MET A 318 4.51 8.49 -30.67
C MET A 318 3.98 7.97 -32.01
N ALA A 319 3.47 8.84 -32.89
CA ALA A 319 3.06 8.44 -34.24
C ALA A 319 4.25 7.98 -35.10
N GLU A 320 5.38 8.67 -35.02
CA GLU A 320 6.62 8.26 -35.71
C GLU A 320 7.13 6.89 -35.20
N LEU A 321 7.17 6.69 -33.88
CA LEU A 321 7.61 5.42 -33.28
C LEU A 321 6.66 4.25 -33.57
N ALA A 322 5.37 4.53 -33.73
CA ALA A 322 4.39 3.51 -34.13
C ALA A 322 4.66 2.93 -35.52
N GLU A 323 5.26 3.71 -36.43
CA GLU A 323 5.64 3.25 -37.77
C GLU A 323 7.06 2.65 -37.83
N ALA A 324 7.94 3.03 -36.91
CA ALA A 324 9.31 2.54 -36.85
C ALA A 324 9.41 1.05 -36.40
N PRO A 325 10.50 0.33 -36.72
CA PRO A 325 10.74 -1.00 -36.16
C PRO A 325 10.63 -1.01 -34.63
N ALA A 326 9.91 -2.01 -34.10
CA ALA A 326 9.64 -2.14 -32.67
C ALA A 326 10.31 -3.40 -32.10
N ARG A 327 10.38 -3.48 -30.78
CA ARG A 327 10.90 -4.66 -30.07
C ARG A 327 9.83 -5.73 -30.05
N GLU A 328 10.12 -6.89 -30.61
CA GLU A 328 9.24 -8.07 -30.51
C GLU A 328 9.19 -8.58 -29.06
N LEU A 329 7.97 -8.82 -28.58
CA LEU A 329 7.67 -9.36 -27.25
C LEU A 329 7.18 -10.80 -27.31
N ARG A 330 6.44 -11.14 -28.37
CA ARG A 330 5.91 -12.48 -28.63
C ARG A 330 5.65 -12.64 -30.11
N ARG A 331 5.92 -13.85 -30.59
CA ARG A 331 5.56 -14.32 -31.91
C ARG A 331 5.09 -15.77 -31.83
N ASP A 332 3.91 -16.01 -32.37
CA ASP A 332 3.33 -17.33 -32.58
C ASP A 332 3.07 -17.48 -34.09
N GLY A 333 3.37 -18.64 -34.67
CA GLY A 333 3.10 -18.93 -36.09
C GLY A 333 3.88 -18.05 -37.08
N ASP A 334 3.25 -17.78 -38.23
CA ASP A 334 3.73 -16.89 -39.29
C ASP A 334 2.69 -15.77 -39.55
N PRO A 335 2.64 -14.73 -38.69
CA PRO A 335 1.73 -13.60 -38.84
C PRO A 335 1.84 -12.93 -40.21
N GLU A 336 3.04 -12.79 -40.75
CA GLU A 336 3.29 -12.14 -42.04
C GLU A 336 2.68 -12.92 -43.22
N ALA A 337 2.66 -14.25 -43.17
CA ALA A 337 1.93 -15.07 -44.14
C ALA A 337 0.41 -14.93 -43.94
N ALA A 338 -0.08 -15.08 -42.71
CA ALA A 338 -1.53 -15.03 -42.43
C ALA A 338 -2.17 -13.67 -42.76
N PHE A 339 -1.48 -12.55 -42.52
CA PHE A 339 -1.95 -11.22 -42.94
C PHE A 339 -1.93 -11.01 -44.46
N ARG A 340 -1.05 -11.73 -45.19
CA ARG A 340 -0.97 -11.67 -46.66
C ARG A 340 -2.09 -12.45 -47.32
N ASP A 341 -2.48 -13.57 -46.71
CA ASP A 341 -3.52 -14.47 -47.20
C ASP A 341 -4.92 -14.09 -46.68
N ALA A 342 -5.01 -13.06 -45.83
CA ALA A 342 -6.26 -12.57 -45.26
C ALA A 342 -7.26 -12.12 -46.33
N ALA A 343 -8.52 -12.54 -46.20
CA ALA A 343 -9.62 -12.01 -47.01
C ALA A 343 -10.00 -10.59 -46.58
N GLN A 344 -9.87 -10.30 -45.29
CA GLN A 344 -10.08 -8.97 -44.72
C GLN A 344 -9.07 -8.67 -43.60
N VAL A 345 -8.57 -7.44 -43.55
CA VAL A 345 -7.75 -6.95 -42.44
C VAL A 345 -8.50 -5.80 -41.75
N VAL A 346 -8.70 -5.94 -40.44
CA VAL A 346 -9.23 -4.86 -39.59
C VAL A 346 -8.04 -4.23 -38.86
N GLU A 347 -7.94 -2.91 -38.89
CA GLU A 347 -6.84 -2.18 -38.25
C GLU A 347 -7.34 -0.91 -37.56
N LYS A 348 -6.93 -0.74 -36.29
CA LYS A 348 -7.38 0.37 -35.45
C LYS A 348 -6.27 0.83 -34.53
N THR A 349 -6.22 2.14 -34.28
CA THR A 349 -5.27 2.75 -33.35
C THR A 349 -6.01 3.42 -32.21
N TYR A 350 -5.61 3.10 -30.99
CA TYR A 350 -6.12 3.62 -29.74
C TYR A 350 -5.05 4.45 -29.06
N SER A 351 -5.44 5.46 -28.29
CA SER A 351 -4.50 6.25 -27.49
C SER A 351 -5.12 6.73 -26.19
N ALA A 352 -4.27 7.04 -25.21
CA ALA A 352 -4.70 7.65 -23.96
C ALA A 352 -3.68 8.69 -23.50
N PRO A 353 -4.13 9.83 -22.95
CA PRO A 353 -3.25 10.87 -22.44
C PRO A 353 -2.63 10.44 -21.10
N PHE A 354 -1.75 11.27 -20.54
CA PHE A 354 -1.42 11.18 -19.12
C PHE A 354 -2.69 11.37 -18.27
N LEU A 355 -2.82 10.61 -17.18
CA LEU A 355 -3.93 10.78 -16.23
C LEU A 355 -3.42 10.94 -14.81
N ALA A 356 -3.91 11.97 -14.11
CA ALA A 356 -3.71 12.13 -12.68
C ALA A 356 -4.65 11.21 -11.89
N HIS A 357 -4.19 10.69 -10.76
CA HIS A 357 -4.94 9.78 -9.89
C HIS A 357 -6.12 10.43 -9.18
N ASN A 358 -6.05 11.75 -8.98
CA ASN A 358 -7.09 12.56 -8.37
C ASN A 358 -7.61 11.97 -7.03
N CYS A 359 -6.69 11.57 -6.15
CA CYS A 359 -7.03 11.09 -4.81
C CYS A 359 -7.81 12.17 -4.04
N LEU A 360 -8.90 11.84 -3.35
CA LEU A 360 -9.69 12.85 -2.63
C LEU A 360 -8.86 13.60 -1.57
N GLU A 361 -8.00 12.87 -0.86
CA GLU A 361 -6.97 13.45 0.02
C GLU A 361 -5.70 13.79 -0.80
N PRO A 362 -5.32 15.08 -0.94
CA PRO A 362 -4.06 15.47 -1.56
C PRO A 362 -2.83 14.90 -0.85
N MET A 363 -1.68 14.90 -1.53
CA MET A 363 -0.44 14.42 -0.91
C MET A 363 -0.10 15.23 0.34
N ASN A 364 0.22 14.53 1.41
CA ASN A 364 0.54 15.13 2.69
C ASN A 364 1.38 14.13 3.49
N PHE A 365 2.19 14.64 4.40
CA PHE A 365 2.93 13.81 5.32
C PHE A 365 3.35 14.61 6.55
N PHE A 366 3.37 13.97 7.71
CA PHE A 366 3.96 14.54 8.91
C PHE A 366 5.37 14.00 9.12
N ALA A 367 6.31 14.88 9.43
CA ALA A 367 7.66 14.52 9.83
C ALA A 367 8.09 15.33 11.05
N HIS A 368 8.77 14.68 11.99
CA HIS A 368 9.47 15.32 13.08
C HIS A 368 10.88 14.74 13.19
N VAL A 369 11.83 15.46 12.60
CA VAL A 369 13.23 15.09 12.53
C VAL A 369 14.00 15.85 13.60
N THR A 370 14.71 15.08 14.42
CA THR A 370 15.65 15.54 15.45
C THR A 370 17.04 14.99 15.13
N ASP A 371 18.05 15.30 15.93
CA ASP A 371 19.39 14.74 15.72
C ASP A 371 19.43 13.21 15.93
N ASP A 372 18.53 12.68 16.77
CA ASP A 372 18.54 11.25 17.17
C ASP A 372 17.54 10.39 16.41
N LYS A 373 16.43 10.98 15.94
CA LYS A 373 15.31 10.25 15.34
C LYS A 373 14.53 11.05 14.31
N ALA A 374 13.87 10.35 13.39
CA ALA A 374 12.86 10.86 12.49
C ALA A 374 11.52 10.12 12.70
N GLU A 375 10.51 10.80 13.27
CA GLU A 375 9.13 10.30 13.32
C GLU A 375 8.40 10.72 12.06
N LEU A 376 7.80 9.77 11.36
CA LEU A 376 7.11 9.95 10.09
C LEU A 376 5.72 9.33 10.18
N VAL A 377 4.67 10.12 10.01
CA VAL A 377 3.28 9.63 10.09
C VAL A 377 2.50 10.10 8.87
N GLY A 378 1.96 9.17 8.08
CA GLY A 378 1.15 9.58 6.96
C GLY A 378 0.70 8.51 5.97
N PRO A 379 0.03 8.95 4.91
CA PRO A 379 -0.55 8.08 3.89
C PRO A 379 0.47 7.61 2.83
N ILE A 380 1.04 6.40 3.02
CA ILE A 380 2.02 5.76 2.12
C ILE A 380 1.75 4.27 1.89
N GLN A 381 1.79 3.79 0.64
CA GLN A 381 1.56 2.38 0.28
C GLN A 381 2.82 1.51 0.40
N SER A 382 4.00 2.11 0.40
CA SER A 382 5.33 1.49 0.30
C SER A 382 6.28 1.92 1.46
N PRO A 383 5.83 1.85 2.74
CA PRO A 383 6.58 2.38 3.88
C PRO A 383 8.03 1.84 4.00
N GLU A 384 8.24 0.54 3.77
CA GLU A 384 9.57 -0.10 3.84
C GLU A 384 10.59 0.57 2.90
N TYR A 385 10.18 0.87 1.67
CA TYR A 385 11.08 1.51 0.71
C TYR A 385 11.34 2.96 1.11
N MET A 386 10.30 3.66 1.56
CA MET A 386 10.45 5.04 1.97
C MET A 386 11.33 5.20 3.22
N GLU A 387 11.29 4.27 4.18
CA GLU A 387 12.20 4.26 5.33
C GLU A 387 13.68 4.31 4.88
N ARG A 388 14.04 3.50 3.88
CA ARG A 388 15.41 3.49 3.32
C ARG A 388 15.75 4.79 2.61
N SER A 389 14.83 5.35 1.84
CA SER A 389 15.02 6.65 1.18
C SER A 389 15.22 7.77 2.20
N ILE A 390 14.45 7.76 3.29
CA ILE A 390 14.57 8.72 4.38
C ILE A 390 15.88 8.57 5.13
N ALA A 391 16.25 7.34 5.52
CA ALA A 391 17.52 7.06 6.19
C ALA A 391 18.70 7.57 5.36
N SER A 392 18.74 7.24 4.06
CA SER A 392 19.76 7.76 3.15
C SER A 392 19.73 9.28 3.05
N ARG A 393 18.55 9.88 2.92
CA ARG A 393 18.42 11.33 2.73
C ARG A 393 18.82 12.13 3.97
N LEU A 394 18.50 11.63 5.16
CA LEU A 394 18.79 12.28 6.43
C LEU A 394 20.18 11.95 6.97
N GLY A 395 20.84 10.91 6.43
CA GLY A 395 22.10 10.39 6.95
C GLY A 395 21.91 9.68 8.29
N MET A 396 20.82 8.94 8.44
CA MET A 396 20.43 8.24 9.66
C MET A 396 20.46 6.71 9.44
N GLU A 397 20.64 5.96 10.52
CA GLU A 397 20.45 4.51 10.51
C GLU A 397 18.94 4.18 10.46
N LEU A 398 18.59 2.99 9.95
CA LEU A 398 17.17 2.59 9.80
C LEU A 398 16.42 2.60 11.13
N GLU A 399 17.07 2.16 12.22
CA GLU A 399 16.47 2.13 13.56
C GLU A 399 16.14 3.52 14.13
N GLN A 400 16.68 4.59 13.53
CA GLN A 400 16.36 5.97 13.90
C GLN A 400 15.14 6.52 13.15
N VAL A 401 14.61 5.79 12.16
CA VAL A 401 13.50 6.20 11.31
C VAL A 401 12.24 5.42 11.71
N ASP A 402 11.26 6.10 12.31
CA ASP A 402 9.96 5.50 12.66
C ASP A 402 8.90 5.90 11.63
N VAL A 403 8.37 4.92 10.89
CA VAL A 403 7.33 5.15 9.86
C VAL A 403 6.00 4.56 10.30
N GLN A 404 5.02 5.43 10.53
CA GLN A 404 3.64 5.08 10.84
C GLN A 404 2.71 5.42 9.67
N MET A 405 1.66 4.61 9.52
CA MET A 405 0.71 4.73 8.43
C MET A 405 -0.64 5.25 8.92
N THR A 406 -1.19 6.21 8.20
CA THR A 406 -2.60 6.61 8.37
C THR A 406 -3.49 5.89 7.37
N ARG A 407 -4.81 5.94 7.59
CA ARG A 407 -5.76 5.63 6.52
C ARG A 407 -5.56 6.64 5.39
N MET A 408 -5.76 6.22 4.14
CA MET A 408 -5.55 7.09 2.97
C MET A 408 -6.87 7.45 2.29
N GLY A 409 -7.04 8.72 1.93
CA GLY A 409 -8.18 9.22 1.15
C GLY A 409 -8.04 8.96 -0.35
N GLY A 410 -7.68 7.73 -0.70
CA GLY A 410 -7.36 7.30 -2.05
C GLY A 410 -5.85 7.13 -2.27
N GLY A 411 -5.50 6.11 -3.05
CA GLY A 411 -4.12 5.84 -3.48
C GLY A 411 -4.05 5.64 -4.99
N PHE A 412 -4.83 4.70 -5.54
CA PHE A 412 -4.88 4.37 -6.97
C PHE A 412 -3.52 4.12 -7.63
N GLY A 413 -2.46 3.91 -6.85
CA GLY A 413 -1.07 3.80 -7.30
C GLY A 413 -0.21 5.05 -7.04
N ARG A 414 -0.81 6.24 -6.84
CA ARG A 414 -0.12 7.51 -6.53
C ARG A 414 0.76 7.43 -5.28
N ARG A 415 0.25 6.75 -4.24
CA ARG A 415 0.90 6.62 -2.92
C ARG A 415 1.84 5.42 -2.84
N LEU A 416 2.08 4.70 -3.93
CA LEU A 416 3.26 3.82 -4.03
C LEU A 416 4.57 4.61 -4.08
N TYR A 417 4.49 5.90 -4.40
CA TYR A 417 5.62 6.80 -4.59
C TYR A 417 5.57 7.88 -3.52
N GLY A 418 6.60 7.96 -2.68
CA GLY A 418 6.58 8.74 -1.45
C GLY A 418 7.47 9.98 -1.45
N HIS A 419 7.79 10.60 -2.60
CA HIS A 419 8.67 11.79 -2.63
C HIS A 419 8.26 12.91 -1.66
N PHE A 420 6.96 13.08 -1.43
CA PHE A 420 6.42 14.06 -0.48
C PHE A 420 6.75 13.72 0.99
N MET A 421 6.98 12.45 1.34
CA MET A 421 7.48 12.04 2.65
C MET A 421 8.93 12.50 2.85
N VAL A 422 9.76 12.40 1.81
CA VAL A 422 11.15 12.89 1.81
C VAL A 422 11.20 14.41 1.94
N GLU A 423 10.35 15.11 1.19
CA GLU A 423 10.22 16.57 1.30
C GLU A 423 9.85 17.00 2.73
N ALA A 424 8.84 16.36 3.34
CA ALA A 424 8.43 16.68 4.71
C ALA A 424 9.58 16.49 5.71
N ALA A 425 10.35 15.40 5.57
CA ALA A 425 11.49 15.10 6.44
C ALA A 425 12.61 16.14 6.31
N VAL A 426 12.98 16.51 5.07
CA VAL A 426 14.02 17.52 4.82
C VAL A 426 13.61 18.89 5.36
N ILE A 427 12.34 19.28 5.18
CA ILE A 427 11.80 20.53 5.74
C ILE A 427 11.84 20.47 7.27
N SER A 428 11.42 19.37 7.89
CA SER A 428 11.47 19.20 9.34
C SER A 428 12.90 19.26 9.90
N GLN A 429 13.86 18.60 9.25
CA GLN A 429 15.27 18.62 9.65
C GLN A 429 15.84 20.04 9.66
N ARG A 430 15.53 20.84 8.62
CA ARG A 430 15.98 22.24 8.55
C ARG A 430 15.29 23.11 9.61
N MET A 431 13.98 22.94 9.78
CA MET A 431 13.19 23.75 10.71
C MET A 431 13.42 23.38 12.17
N LYS A 432 13.97 22.18 12.44
CA LYS A 432 14.09 21.60 13.79
C LYS A 432 12.75 21.61 14.54
N ALA A 433 11.68 21.27 13.81
CA ALA A 433 10.31 21.33 14.29
C ALA A 433 9.46 20.23 13.66
N PRO A 434 8.35 19.82 14.29
CA PRO A 434 7.36 18.95 13.65
C PRO A 434 6.69 19.68 12.47
N ILE A 435 6.66 19.04 11.31
CA ILE A 435 6.14 19.60 10.06
C ILE A 435 5.04 18.71 9.53
N LYS A 436 3.88 19.30 9.21
CA LYS A 436 2.88 18.69 8.31
C LYS A 436 2.98 19.36 6.94
N LEU A 437 3.56 18.64 5.98
CA LEU A 437 3.56 19.02 4.58
C LEU A 437 2.17 18.77 4.00
N VAL A 438 1.62 19.75 3.28
CA VAL A 438 0.33 19.64 2.60
C VAL A 438 0.47 20.15 1.17
N TYR A 439 0.12 19.32 0.19
CA TYR A 439 -0.05 19.76 -1.18
C TYR A 439 -1.45 20.33 -1.37
N SER A 440 -1.58 21.34 -2.24
CA SER A 440 -2.89 21.73 -2.75
C SER A 440 -3.40 20.72 -3.78
N ARG A 441 -4.67 20.84 -4.20
CA ARG A 441 -5.20 20.04 -5.31
C ARG A 441 -4.44 20.33 -6.59
N GLU A 442 -4.15 21.60 -6.84
CA GLU A 442 -3.41 22.06 -8.02
C GLU A 442 -2.01 21.44 -8.06
N ASP A 443 -1.31 21.36 -6.93
CA ASP A 443 -0.01 20.69 -6.85
C ASP A 443 -0.11 19.22 -7.24
N ASP A 444 -1.05 18.47 -6.65
CA ASP A 444 -1.23 17.04 -6.94
C ASP A 444 -1.63 16.79 -8.40
N MET A 445 -2.33 17.73 -9.03
CA MET A 445 -2.78 17.65 -10.42
C MET A 445 -1.73 18.08 -11.45
N THR A 446 -0.77 18.93 -11.07
CA THR A 446 0.19 19.55 -12.02
C THR A 446 1.62 19.07 -11.84
N PHE A 447 2.00 18.68 -10.63
CA PHE A 447 3.32 18.18 -10.27
C PHE A 447 3.33 16.68 -9.95
N GLY A 448 2.15 16.06 -9.89
CA GLY A 448 2.01 14.65 -9.55
C GLY A 448 2.72 13.71 -10.52
N ASN A 449 2.86 12.46 -10.09
CA ASN A 449 3.20 11.37 -10.99
C ASN A 449 1.92 10.96 -11.75
N TYR A 450 1.99 10.78 -13.06
CA TYR A 450 0.83 10.45 -13.89
C TYR A 450 0.79 8.97 -14.29
N ARG A 451 -0.39 8.46 -14.65
CA ARG A 451 -0.44 7.30 -15.55
C ARG A 451 0.27 7.66 -16.85
N PRO A 452 1.15 6.82 -17.41
CA PRO A 452 1.76 7.04 -18.72
C PRO A 452 0.74 7.36 -19.82
N ALA A 453 1.15 8.14 -20.83
CA ALA A 453 0.42 8.25 -22.08
C ALA A 453 0.72 7.02 -22.96
N TYR A 454 -0.26 6.54 -23.73
CA TYR A 454 -0.11 5.34 -24.56
C TYR A 454 -0.66 5.54 -25.98
N ARG A 455 -0.12 4.78 -26.92
CA ARG A 455 -0.64 4.59 -28.29
C ARG A 455 -0.47 3.12 -28.68
N MET A 456 -1.53 2.47 -29.13
CA MET A 456 -1.53 1.06 -29.53
C MET A 456 -2.29 0.88 -30.83
N THR A 457 -1.66 0.22 -31.80
CA THR A 457 -2.27 -0.18 -33.06
C THR A 457 -2.50 -1.69 -33.02
N TYR A 458 -3.74 -2.09 -33.26
CA TYR A 458 -4.16 -3.47 -33.34
C TYR A 458 -4.59 -3.80 -34.76
N ARG A 459 -4.22 -5.00 -35.21
CA ARG A 459 -4.54 -5.54 -36.53
C ARG A 459 -5.05 -6.96 -36.36
N ALA A 460 -6.06 -7.32 -37.14
CA ALA A 460 -6.65 -8.66 -37.17
C ALA A 460 -6.86 -9.08 -38.62
N ALA A 461 -6.47 -10.31 -38.95
CA ALA A 461 -6.71 -10.93 -40.23
C ALA A 461 -7.89 -11.90 -40.13
N LEU A 462 -8.87 -11.74 -41.01
CA LEU A 462 -10.00 -12.66 -41.18
C LEU A 462 -9.83 -13.43 -42.49
N ASP A 463 -10.10 -14.74 -42.47
CA ASP A 463 -10.20 -15.58 -43.67
C ASP A 463 -11.53 -15.36 -44.42
N ALA A 464 -11.75 -16.10 -45.51
CA ALA A 464 -12.96 -15.99 -46.33
C ALA A 464 -14.23 -16.50 -45.60
N GLU A 465 -14.06 -17.27 -44.54
CA GLU A 465 -15.09 -17.80 -43.65
C GLU A 465 -15.29 -16.92 -42.40
N ASN A 466 -14.65 -15.75 -42.33
CA ASN A 466 -14.70 -14.81 -41.21
C ASN A 466 -14.13 -15.35 -39.89
N ASN A 467 -13.18 -16.29 -39.94
CA ASN A 467 -12.42 -16.73 -38.77
C ASN A 467 -11.18 -15.87 -38.57
N LEU A 468 -10.82 -15.61 -37.31
CA LEU A 468 -9.61 -14.87 -36.96
C LEU A 468 -8.38 -15.76 -37.13
N ILE A 469 -7.57 -15.46 -38.14
CA ILE A 469 -6.38 -16.25 -38.47
C ILE A 469 -5.06 -15.59 -38.03
N ALA A 470 -5.06 -14.28 -37.78
CA ALA A 470 -3.92 -13.60 -37.17
C ALA A 470 -4.31 -12.39 -36.34
N PHE A 471 -3.54 -12.11 -35.29
CA PHE A 471 -3.68 -10.94 -34.44
C PHE A 471 -2.33 -10.29 -34.19
N HIS A 472 -2.23 -8.98 -34.40
CA HIS A 472 -1.00 -8.21 -34.19
C HIS A 472 -1.30 -6.98 -33.34
N VAL A 473 -0.55 -6.81 -32.26
CA VAL A 473 -0.54 -5.58 -31.46
C VAL A 473 0.85 -4.95 -31.51
N LYS A 474 0.90 -3.67 -31.86
CA LYS A 474 2.11 -2.85 -31.76
C LYS A 474 1.78 -1.60 -30.97
N GLY A 475 2.51 -1.37 -29.88
CA GLY A 475 2.15 -0.29 -28.97
C GLY A 475 3.30 0.27 -28.17
N GLY A 476 3.09 1.46 -27.62
CA GLY A 476 4.08 2.12 -26.81
C GLY A 476 3.49 3.24 -25.98
N GLY A 477 4.36 3.87 -25.20
CA GLY A 477 3.95 4.94 -24.32
C GLY A 477 5.09 5.81 -23.86
N ILE A 478 4.74 6.67 -22.90
CA ILE A 478 5.63 7.66 -22.31
C ILE A 478 5.65 7.45 -20.79
N PRO A 479 6.75 6.92 -20.22
CA PRO A 479 7.94 6.43 -20.90
C PRO A 479 7.79 5.02 -21.50
N ASP A 480 6.91 4.20 -20.92
CA ASP A 480 6.86 2.76 -21.17
C ASP A 480 5.58 2.32 -21.90
N SER A 481 5.67 1.19 -22.59
CA SER A 481 4.56 0.54 -23.29
C SER A 481 3.55 -0.11 -22.35
N ALA A 482 2.28 -0.16 -22.78
CA ALA A 482 1.22 -0.93 -22.12
C ALA A 482 0.97 -2.32 -22.74
N VAL A 483 1.78 -2.74 -23.72
CA VAL A 483 1.59 -4.02 -24.42
C VAL A 483 1.81 -5.18 -23.44
N TYR A 484 0.82 -6.07 -23.34
CA TYR A 484 0.89 -7.27 -22.52
C TYR A 484 0.90 -8.51 -23.43
N PRO A 485 2.07 -9.13 -23.69
CA PRO A 485 2.22 -10.09 -24.80
C PRO A 485 1.49 -11.43 -24.59
N HIS A 486 1.11 -11.75 -23.36
CA HIS A 486 0.40 -12.99 -23.03
C HIS A 486 -1.08 -12.79 -22.71
N ARG A 487 -1.65 -11.64 -23.06
CA ARG A 487 -3.08 -11.37 -22.84
C ARG A 487 -3.92 -11.97 -23.97
N PHE A 488 -5.11 -12.45 -23.63
CA PHE A 488 -6.10 -12.90 -24.61
C PHE A 488 -6.29 -11.83 -25.72
N PRO A 489 -6.20 -12.20 -27.01
CA PRO A 489 -6.37 -13.55 -27.56
C PRO A 489 -5.05 -14.31 -27.77
N ALA A 490 -3.93 -13.85 -27.21
CA ALA A 490 -2.65 -14.51 -27.41
C ALA A 490 -2.67 -15.97 -26.89
N GLY A 491 -2.33 -16.92 -27.75
CA GLY A 491 -2.43 -18.37 -27.47
C GLY A 491 -3.78 -19.00 -27.84
N ALA A 492 -4.77 -18.20 -28.24
CA ALA A 492 -6.04 -18.65 -28.82
C ALA A 492 -6.11 -18.40 -30.35
N VAL A 493 -5.06 -17.78 -30.92
CA VAL A 493 -4.93 -17.51 -32.35
C VAL A 493 -3.58 -18.07 -32.80
N ASP A 494 -3.57 -18.86 -33.88
CA ASP A 494 -2.38 -19.57 -34.36
C ASP A 494 -1.23 -18.63 -34.75
N ASN A 495 -1.56 -17.44 -35.26
CA ASN A 495 -0.59 -16.44 -35.68
C ASN A 495 -0.75 -15.16 -34.85
N TYR A 496 0.18 -14.92 -33.94
CA TYR A 496 0.12 -13.78 -33.02
C TYR A 496 1.44 -13.02 -33.00
N LEU A 497 1.38 -11.70 -33.04
CA LEU A 497 2.55 -10.83 -32.89
C LEU A 497 2.27 -9.73 -31.86
N ALA A 498 3.17 -9.58 -30.90
CA ALA A 498 3.17 -8.41 -30.01
C ALA A 498 4.52 -7.70 -30.10
N GLU A 499 4.47 -6.39 -30.28
CA GLU A 499 5.65 -5.54 -30.39
C GLU A 499 5.48 -4.26 -29.55
N GLU A 500 6.60 -3.75 -29.03
CA GLU A 500 6.61 -2.51 -28.28
C GLU A 500 7.66 -1.48 -28.73
N TRP A 501 7.34 -0.22 -28.47
CA TRP A 501 8.29 0.89 -28.52
C TRP A 501 8.08 1.77 -27.27
N ASN A 502 9.11 2.53 -26.91
CA ASN A 502 9.11 3.39 -25.72
C ASN A 502 9.60 4.80 -26.10
N LEU A 503 9.05 5.83 -25.45
CA LEU A 503 9.46 7.22 -25.64
C LEU A 503 9.88 7.82 -24.31
N ALA A 504 11.19 7.99 -24.11
CA ALA A 504 11.72 8.66 -22.93
C ALA A 504 11.14 10.08 -22.77
N SER A 505 10.94 10.49 -21.51
CA SER A 505 10.33 11.77 -21.14
C SER A 505 10.79 12.23 -19.75
N ASN A 506 10.77 13.54 -19.52
CA ASN A 506 10.97 14.14 -18.21
C ASN A 506 9.71 14.08 -17.34
N ILE A 507 8.54 13.73 -17.90
CA ILE A 507 7.30 13.63 -17.14
C ILE A 507 7.38 12.46 -16.17
N SER A 508 7.20 12.74 -14.88
CA SER A 508 7.11 11.69 -13.87
C SER A 508 5.85 10.87 -14.06
N THR A 509 6.03 9.55 -14.21
CA THR A 509 4.93 8.60 -14.28
C THR A 509 4.93 7.66 -13.09
N SER A 510 3.78 7.02 -12.88
CA SER A 510 3.58 6.08 -11.78
C SER A 510 2.53 5.06 -12.16
N ALA A 511 2.53 3.95 -11.42
CA ALA A 511 1.43 3.01 -11.43
C ALA A 511 0.09 3.75 -11.23
N PHE A 512 -0.86 3.45 -12.11
CA PHE A 512 -2.27 3.80 -11.95
C PHE A 512 -3.06 2.50 -11.78
N ARG A 513 -4.17 2.51 -11.04
CA ARG A 513 -4.93 1.29 -10.69
C ARG A 513 -5.15 0.40 -11.92
N ALA A 514 -4.69 -0.86 -11.81
CA ALA A 514 -4.46 -1.78 -12.92
C ALA A 514 -3.39 -1.25 -13.91
N PRO A 515 -2.10 -1.19 -13.50
CA PRO A 515 -1.02 -0.67 -14.35
C PRO A 515 -1.04 -1.33 -15.72
N ASP A 516 -0.87 -0.50 -16.77
CA ASP A 516 -0.94 -0.83 -18.20
C ASP A 516 -2.32 -1.28 -18.69
N SER A 517 -2.93 -2.22 -17.96
CA SER A 517 -4.22 -2.84 -18.22
C SER A 517 -5.39 -1.86 -18.18
N ASN A 518 -5.29 -0.78 -17.39
CA ASN A 518 -6.29 0.28 -17.33
C ASN A 518 -6.64 0.84 -18.72
N PHE A 519 -5.65 0.94 -19.61
CA PHE A 519 -5.84 1.34 -21.00
C PHE A 519 -5.87 0.12 -21.94
N ALA A 520 -4.85 -0.74 -21.87
CA ALA A 520 -4.65 -1.80 -22.85
C ALA A 520 -5.81 -2.80 -22.88
N ALA A 521 -6.43 -3.13 -21.74
CA ALA A 521 -7.58 -4.04 -21.73
C ALA A 521 -8.81 -3.42 -22.40
N ALA A 522 -9.05 -2.13 -22.21
CA ALA A 522 -10.16 -1.45 -22.89
C ALA A 522 -9.92 -1.37 -24.41
N ALA A 523 -8.71 -0.96 -24.83
CA ALA A 523 -8.37 -0.87 -26.25
C ALA A 523 -8.44 -2.24 -26.97
N GLU A 524 -7.85 -3.27 -26.39
CA GLU A 524 -7.83 -4.63 -26.95
C GLU A 524 -9.23 -5.24 -27.02
N GLN A 525 -10.03 -5.12 -25.96
CA GLN A 525 -11.37 -5.71 -25.94
C GLN A 525 -12.35 -4.94 -26.82
N SER A 526 -12.21 -3.62 -26.94
CA SER A 526 -12.96 -2.84 -27.95
C SER A 526 -12.57 -3.24 -29.37
N PHE A 527 -11.29 -3.45 -29.64
CA PHE A 527 -10.85 -3.92 -30.95
C PHE A 527 -11.40 -5.30 -31.30
N LEU A 528 -11.42 -6.24 -30.34
CA LEU A 528 -12.02 -7.55 -30.56
C LEU A 528 -13.53 -7.48 -30.84
N ASP A 529 -14.27 -6.53 -30.26
CA ASP A 529 -15.68 -6.29 -30.62
C ASP A 529 -15.80 -5.77 -32.07
N GLU A 530 -14.93 -4.85 -32.49
CA GLU A 530 -14.92 -4.35 -33.87
C GLU A 530 -14.55 -5.45 -34.88
N VAL A 531 -13.68 -6.39 -34.49
CA VAL A 531 -13.35 -7.58 -35.31
C VAL A 531 -14.55 -8.53 -35.38
N ALA A 532 -15.25 -8.77 -34.27
CA ALA A 532 -16.47 -9.58 -34.27
C ALA A 532 -17.57 -8.97 -35.15
N GLU A 533 -17.75 -7.64 -35.10
CA GLU A 533 -18.68 -6.91 -35.97
C GLU A 533 -18.29 -7.07 -37.45
N ALA A 534 -17.00 -6.93 -37.78
CA ALA A 534 -16.50 -7.13 -39.14
C ALA A 534 -16.71 -8.59 -39.63
N ALA A 535 -16.57 -9.57 -38.74
CA ALA A 535 -16.84 -10.97 -39.00
C ALA A 535 -18.34 -11.32 -39.09
N GLY A 536 -19.23 -10.40 -38.71
CA GLY A 536 -20.68 -10.63 -38.63
C GLY A 536 -21.08 -11.60 -37.52
N LYS A 537 -20.29 -11.70 -36.45
CA LYS A 537 -20.49 -12.62 -35.32
C LYS A 537 -20.87 -11.86 -34.05
N ASP A 538 -21.62 -12.52 -33.15
CA ASP A 538 -21.83 -12.00 -31.80
C ASP A 538 -20.48 -11.90 -31.06
N PRO A 539 -20.18 -10.80 -30.34
CA PRO A 539 -18.88 -10.63 -29.70
C PRO A 539 -18.55 -11.65 -28.60
N ILE A 540 -19.55 -12.25 -27.94
CA ILE A 540 -19.34 -13.28 -26.93
C ILE A 540 -19.07 -14.62 -27.63
N GLU A 541 -19.89 -14.99 -28.61
CA GLU A 541 -19.69 -16.22 -29.40
C GLU A 541 -18.33 -16.19 -30.11
N PHE A 542 -17.97 -15.08 -30.74
CA PHE A 542 -16.67 -14.89 -31.38
C PHE A 542 -15.49 -15.19 -30.44
N ARG A 543 -15.58 -14.77 -29.17
CA ARG A 543 -14.53 -15.01 -28.17
C ARG A 543 -14.52 -16.44 -27.63
N LEU A 544 -15.65 -17.13 -27.62
CA LEU A 544 -15.75 -18.52 -27.19
C LEU A 544 -15.29 -19.51 -28.26
N GLU A 545 -15.33 -19.11 -29.54
CA GLU A 545 -14.79 -19.87 -30.67
C GLU A 545 -13.25 -19.86 -30.73
N LEU A 546 -12.61 -18.85 -30.11
CA LEU A 546 -11.16 -18.76 -29.91
C LEU A 546 -10.72 -19.59 -28.70
#